data_AF-A0AAW9BUL6-F1
#
_entry.id   AF-A0AAW9BUL6-F1
#
_cell.length_a   1.000
_cell.length_b   1.000
_cell.length_c   1.000
_cell.angle_alpha   90.00
_cell.angle_beta   90.00
_cell.angle_gamma   90.00
#
_symmetry.space_group_name_H-M   'P 1'
#
loop_
_entity.id
_entity.type
_entity.pdbx_description
1 polymer ?
#
loop_
_entity_poly.entity_id
_entity_poly.type
_entity_poly.pdbx_seq_one_letter_code
_entity_poly.pdbx_strand_id
1 'polypeptide(L)'
;MNQQWTQYIQIIKQVVKPALGCTEPIAAAYAAAVARKELGTSDIDAIEVRVSDNLFKNSMGVFVPGTGKIGLKIAASVGALAGDPTAELEVLARINEQDVAAAQQLIDEERVTVARMDTQE
;
A
#
# COMPACT_ATOMS: atom_id res chain seq x y z
N MET A 1 -14.08 24.47 -29.14
CA MET A 1 -13.21 23.42 -28.57
C MET A 1 -13.15 22.29 -29.59
N ASN A 2 -11.96 21.82 -29.97
CA ASN A 2 -11.82 20.73 -30.95
C ASN A 2 -12.50 19.47 -30.38
N GLN A 3 -13.37 18.81 -31.17
CA GLN A 3 -14.19 17.67 -30.74
C GLN A 3 -13.35 16.50 -30.19
N GLN A 4 -12.13 16.32 -30.69
CA GLN A 4 -11.19 15.31 -30.21
C GLN A 4 -10.71 15.60 -28.77
N TRP A 5 -10.63 16.88 -28.38
CA TRP A 5 -10.16 17.27 -27.05
C TRP A 5 -11.15 16.84 -25.97
N THR A 6 -12.45 16.95 -26.25
CA THR A 6 -13.49 16.47 -25.34
C THR A 6 -13.36 14.96 -25.13
N GLN A 7 -13.07 14.20 -26.20
CA GLN A 7 -12.85 12.75 -26.11
C GLN A 7 -11.59 12.42 -25.29
N TYR A 8 -10.48 13.12 -25.51
CA TYR A 8 -9.25 12.91 -24.74
C TYR A 8 -9.43 13.24 -23.25
N ILE A 9 -10.10 14.35 -22.92
CA ILE A 9 -10.39 14.71 -21.53
C ILE A 9 -11.27 13.66 -20.86
N GLN A 10 -12.27 13.11 -21.57
CA GLN A 10 -13.12 12.04 -21.04
C GLN A 10 -12.31 10.78 -20.72
N ILE A 11 -11.43 10.35 -21.64
CA ILE A 11 -10.55 9.19 -21.41
C ILE A 11 -9.63 9.43 -20.21
N ILE A 12 -8.98 10.59 -20.13
CA ILE A 12 -8.10 10.95 -19.01
C ILE A 12 -8.85 10.89 -17.68
N LYS A 13 -10.07 11.44 -17.61
CA LYS A 13 -10.91 11.38 -16.39
C LYS A 13 -11.33 9.96 -16.01
N GLN A 14 -11.38 9.03 -16.97
CA GLN A 14 -11.67 7.63 -16.69
C GLN A 14 -10.46 6.90 -16.11
N VAL A 15 -9.25 7.14 -16.64
CA VAL A 15 -8.04 6.37 -16.28
C VAL A 15 -7.17 7.02 -15.21
N VAL A 16 -7.24 8.34 -15.04
CA VAL A 16 -6.47 9.04 -14.01
C VAL A 16 -7.27 9.05 -12.71
N LYS A 17 -6.77 8.29 -11.73
CA LYS A 17 -7.32 8.22 -10.38
C LYS A 17 -6.39 8.93 -9.39
N PRO A 18 -6.93 9.59 -8.35
CA PRO A 18 -6.14 10.02 -7.21
C PRO A 18 -5.41 8.83 -6.60
N ALA A 19 -4.17 9.06 -6.16
CA ALA A 19 -3.36 8.10 -5.46
C ALA A 19 -2.60 8.81 -4.36
N LEU A 20 -2.37 8.11 -3.25
CA LEU A 20 -1.64 8.64 -2.11
C LEU A 20 -0.17 8.22 -2.19
N GLY A 21 0.69 9.06 -2.76
CA GLY A 21 2.14 8.80 -2.85
C GLY A 21 2.54 7.80 -3.94
N CYS A 22 3.70 7.15 -3.77
CA CYS A 22 4.19 6.15 -4.72
C CYS A 22 3.28 4.91 -4.75
N THR A 23 2.90 4.45 -5.93
CA THR A 23 1.92 3.38 -6.09
C THR A 23 2.39 2.02 -5.60
N GLU A 24 3.69 1.74 -5.65
CA GLU A 24 4.27 0.45 -5.29
C GLU A 24 4.15 0.11 -3.79
N PRO A 25 4.56 0.97 -2.83
CA PRO A 25 4.28 0.71 -1.41
C PRO A 25 2.78 0.71 -1.11
N ILE A 26 1.99 1.52 -1.81
CA ILE A 26 0.53 1.55 -1.63
C ILE A 26 -0.12 0.24 -2.10
N ALA A 27 0.38 -0.38 -3.15
CA ALA A 27 -0.10 -1.69 -3.59
C ALA A 27 0.11 -2.75 -2.49
N ALA A 28 1.24 -2.73 -1.80
CA ALA A 28 1.49 -3.62 -0.66
C ALA A 28 0.59 -3.31 0.53
N ALA A 29 0.38 -2.03 0.85
CA ALA A 29 -0.55 -1.60 1.90
C ALA A 29 -1.99 -2.04 1.60
N TYR A 30 -2.44 -1.83 0.36
CA TYR A 30 -3.76 -2.23 -0.12
C TYR A 30 -3.97 -3.74 -0.04
N ALA A 31 -3.01 -4.51 -0.56
CA ALA A 31 -3.05 -5.97 -0.48
C ALA A 31 -3.13 -6.46 0.97
N ALA A 32 -2.38 -5.84 1.89
CA ALA A 32 -2.40 -6.18 3.29
C ALA A 32 -3.75 -5.84 3.97
N ALA A 33 -4.34 -4.68 3.64
CA ALA A 33 -5.66 -4.27 4.11
C ALA A 33 -6.77 -5.21 3.62
N VAL A 34 -6.71 -5.63 2.36
CA VAL A 34 -7.64 -6.61 1.79
C VAL A 34 -7.47 -7.96 2.48
N ALA A 35 -6.24 -8.48 2.59
CA ALA A 35 -5.97 -9.74 3.26
C ALA A 35 -6.51 -9.75 4.70
N ARG A 36 -6.32 -8.65 5.43
CA ARG A 36 -6.89 -8.47 6.76
C ARG A 36 -8.41 -8.57 6.78
N LYS A 37 -9.08 -7.85 5.89
CA LYS A 37 -10.53 -7.85 5.79
C LYS A 37 -11.06 -9.26 5.56
N GLU A 38 -10.42 -10.03 4.68
CA GLU A 38 -10.82 -11.41 4.37
C GLU A 38 -10.57 -12.39 5.54
N LEU A 39 -9.53 -12.16 6.35
CA LEU A 39 -9.27 -12.96 7.55
C LEU A 39 -10.33 -12.73 8.65
N GLY A 40 -11.01 -11.58 8.67
CA GLY A 40 -12.12 -11.30 9.59
C GLY A 40 -11.75 -11.22 11.08
N THR A 41 -10.45 -11.12 11.40
CA THR A 41 -9.94 -11.07 12.79
C THR A 41 -9.16 -9.80 13.08
N SER A 42 -9.09 -9.46 14.38
CA SER A 42 -8.26 -8.48 15.10
C SER A 42 -6.76 -8.80 15.21
N ASP A 43 -6.39 -10.05 15.01
CA ASP A 43 -5.07 -10.54 15.43
C ASP A 43 -4.19 -10.83 14.21
N ILE A 44 -2.95 -10.34 14.21
CA ILE A 44 -2.00 -10.52 13.10
C ILE A 44 -0.81 -11.28 13.63
N ASP A 45 -0.70 -12.59 13.40
CA ASP A 45 0.47 -13.34 13.85
C ASP A 45 1.75 -12.91 13.13
N ALA A 46 1.70 -12.87 11.80
CA ALA A 46 2.79 -12.41 10.94
C ALA A 46 2.26 -11.82 9.62
N ILE A 47 3.08 -10.97 8.99
CA ILE A 47 2.87 -10.42 7.66
C ILE A 47 4.07 -10.80 6.80
N GLU A 48 3.83 -11.57 5.73
CA GLU A 48 4.83 -11.87 4.71
C GLU A 48 4.46 -11.18 3.40
N VAL A 49 5.29 -10.21 2.99
CA VAL A 49 5.11 -9.48 1.74
C VAL A 49 6.03 -10.07 0.69
N ARG A 50 5.45 -10.70 -0.34
CA ARG A 50 6.21 -11.26 -1.47
C ARG A 50 5.91 -10.45 -2.71
N VAL A 51 6.94 -9.87 -3.30
CA VAL A 51 6.82 -8.93 -4.43
C VAL A 51 7.84 -9.24 -5.51
N SER A 52 7.59 -8.80 -6.73
CA SER A 52 8.56 -8.90 -7.82
C SER A 52 9.79 -8.02 -7.58
N ASP A 53 10.86 -8.26 -8.33
CA ASP A 53 12.08 -7.45 -8.24
C ASP A 53 11.85 -5.98 -8.58
N ASN A 54 10.94 -5.70 -9.53
CA ASN A 54 10.62 -4.33 -9.93
C ASN A 54 9.84 -3.58 -8.85
N LEU A 55 8.86 -4.21 -8.22
CA LEU A 55 8.14 -3.60 -7.09
C LEU A 55 9.08 -3.44 -5.89
N PHE A 56 9.91 -4.45 -5.60
CA PHE A 56 10.85 -4.43 -4.49
C PHE A 56 11.81 -3.23 -4.61
N LYS A 57 12.52 -3.09 -5.74
CA LYS A 57 13.51 -2.02 -5.92
C LYS A 57 12.87 -0.62 -5.91
N ASN A 58 11.68 -0.47 -6.47
CA ASN A 58 10.98 0.81 -6.52
C ASN A 58 10.38 1.21 -5.16
N SER A 59 10.18 0.25 -4.25
CA SER A 59 9.54 0.49 -2.96
C SER A 59 10.51 0.65 -1.78
N MET A 60 11.79 0.29 -1.94
CA MET A 60 12.73 0.32 -0.80
C MET A 60 13.06 1.73 -0.30
N GLY A 61 13.11 2.72 -1.19
CA GLY A 61 13.61 4.06 -0.89
C GLY A 61 12.54 5.14 -0.85
N VAL A 62 11.26 4.76 -0.88
CA VAL A 62 10.14 5.70 -0.99
C VAL A 62 9.42 5.89 0.34
N PHE A 63 9.04 7.13 0.60
CA PHE A 63 8.24 7.47 1.76
C PHE A 63 6.82 6.91 1.65
N VAL A 64 6.32 6.40 2.76
CA VAL A 64 4.94 5.92 2.89
C VAL A 64 4.09 7.04 3.50
N PRO A 65 3.12 7.59 2.76
CA PRO A 65 2.33 8.74 3.22
C PRO A 65 1.65 8.50 4.56
N GLY A 66 1.58 9.54 5.39
CA GLY A 66 0.98 9.50 6.73
C GLY A 66 1.81 8.76 7.79
N THR A 67 2.90 8.07 7.41
CA THR A 67 3.71 7.29 8.37
C THR A 67 5.01 7.97 8.82
N GLY A 68 5.52 8.94 8.06
CA GLY A 68 6.85 9.52 8.27
C GLY A 68 8.01 8.53 8.08
N LYS A 69 7.75 7.33 7.55
CA LYS A 69 8.69 6.21 7.42
C LYS A 69 8.83 5.78 5.95
N ILE A 70 9.82 4.93 5.69
CA ILE A 70 10.19 4.45 4.35
C ILE A 70 10.04 2.92 4.29
N GLY A 71 9.59 2.42 3.13
CA GLY A 71 9.73 1.01 2.77
C GLY A 71 8.47 0.14 2.88
N LEU A 72 8.57 -1.07 2.35
CA LEU A 72 7.45 -2.02 2.23
C LEU A 72 6.92 -2.54 3.56
N LYS A 73 7.81 -2.73 4.55
CA LYS A 73 7.40 -3.25 5.86
C LYS A 73 6.36 -2.33 6.50
N ILE A 74 6.68 -1.03 6.61
CA ILE A 74 5.73 -0.08 7.22
C ILE A 74 4.45 0.07 6.40
N ALA A 75 4.55 0.07 5.07
CA ALA A 75 3.37 0.14 4.20
C ALA A 75 2.41 -1.04 4.43
N ALA A 76 2.92 -2.26 4.41
CA ALA A 76 2.11 -3.46 4.62
C ALA A 76 1.57 -3.55 6.05
N SER A 77 2.38 -3.24 7.06
CA SER A 77 1.95 -3.28 8.46
C SER A 77 0.84 -2.29 8.77
N VAL A 78 0.98 -1.03 8.33
CA VAL A 78 -0.06 -0.02 8.57
C VAL A 78 -1.31 -0.29 7.72
N GLY A 79 -1.13 -0.80 6.49
CA GLY A 79 -2.23 -1.25 5.64
C GLY A 79 -3.03 -2.38 6.30
N ALA A 80 -2.36 -3.39 6.85
CA ALA A 80 -3.02 -4.50 7.54
C ALA A 80 -3.74 -4.07 8.83
N LEU A 81 -3.19 -3.11 9.57
CA LEU A 81 -3.77 -2.70 10.87
C LEU A 81 -4.90 -1.68 10.73
N ALA A 82 -4.74 -0.69 9.83
CA ALA A 82 -5.60 0.49 9.78
C ALA A 82 -5.96 0.94 8.36
N GLY A 83 -5.52 0.23 7.33
CA GLY A 83 -5.84 0.57 5.94
C GLY A 83 -7.32 0.39 5.63
N ASP A 84 -7.88 1.30 4.82
CA ASP A 84 -9.24 1.21 4.29
C ASP A 84 -9.22 0.59 2.88
N PRO A 85 -9.52 -0.72 2.71
CA PRO A 85 -9.49 -1.37 1.41
C PRO A 85 -10.58 -0.89 0.45
N THR A 86 -11.52 -0.05 0.91
CA THR A 86 -12.51 0.59 0.02
C THR A 86 -12.00 1.89 -0.60
N ALA A 87 -10.90 2.44 -0.10
CA ALA A 87 -10.26 3.65 -0.60
C ALA A 87 -9.22 3.40 -1.71
N GLU A 88 -9.07 2.16 -2.19
CA GLU A 88 -8.17 1.80 -3.30
C GLU A 88 -6.74 2.36 -3.15
N LEU A 89 -6.28 3.23 -4.06
CA LEU A 89 -4.96 3.85 -4.03
C LEU A 89 -4.80 4.93 -2.94
N GLU A 90 -5.85 5.19 -2.18
CA GLU A 90 -5.88 6.06 -1.01
C GLU A 90 -6.09 5.26 0.28
N VAL A 91 -5.76 3.96 0.30
CA VAL A 91 -5.91 3.04 1.45
C VAL A 91 -5.38 3.58 2.79
N LEU A 92 -4.36 4.45 2.75
CA LEU A 92 -3.76 5.03 3.95
C LEU A 92 -4.26 6.45 4.28
N ALA A 93 -5.28 6.97 3.60
CA ALA A 93 -5.71 8.36 3.76
C ALA A 93 -6.27 8.71 5.15
N ARG A 94 -6.66 7.71 5.94
CA ARG A 94 -7.31 7.89 7.26
C ARG A 94 -6.48 7.38 8.44
N ILE A 95 -5.23 6.98 8.21
CA ILE A 95 -4.38 6.49 9.30
C ILE A 95 -3.99 7.63 10.24
N ASN A 96 -3.65 7.27 11.47
CA ASN A 96 -3.16 8.19 12.50
C ASN A 96 -1.84 7.70 13.11
N GLU A 97 -1.24 8.52 13.99
CA GLU A 97 0.06 8.21 14.61
C GLU A 97 0.06 6.94 15.46
N GLN A 98 -1.07 6.58 16.08
CA GLN A 98 -1.19 5.35 16.88
C GLN A 98 -1.14 4.11 15.98
N ASP A 99 -1.78 4.16 14.82
CA ASP A 99 -1.73 3.09 13.82
C ASP A 99 -0.29 2.86 13.35
N VAL A 100 0.45 3.94 13.13
CA VAL A 100 1.86 3.90 12.71
C VAL A 100 2.75 3.33 13.82
N ALA A 101 2.49 3.68 15.08
CA ALA A 101 3.21 3.13 16.22
C ALA A 101 2.96 1.62 16.38
N ALA A 102 1.70 1.17 16.27
CA ALA A 102 1.35 -0.25 16.32
C ALA A 102 1.96 -1.03 15.13
N ALA A 103 1.94 -0.44 13.93
CA ALA A 103 2.60 -1.01 12.77
C ALA A 103 4.12 -1.15 12.95
N GLN A 104 4.76 -0.15 13.56
CA GLN A 104 6.18 -0.21 13.89
C GLN A 104 6.47 -1.31 14.91
N GLN A 105 5.60 -1.49 15.92
CA GLN A 105 5.77 -2.55 16.90
C GLN A 105 5.79 -3.95 16.25
N LEU A 106 4.91 -4.24 15.28
CA LEU A 106 4.95 -5.51 14.54
C LEU A 106 6.27 -5.73 13.81
N ILE A 107 6.87 -4.65 13.30
CA ILE A 107 8.16 -4.69 12.60
C ILE A 107 9.30 -4.97 13.58
N ASP A 108 9.28 -4.28 14.73
CA ASP A 108 10.30 -4.41 15.79
C ASP A 108 10.24 -5.79 16.46
N GLU A 109 9.06 -6.41 16.51
CA GLU A 109 8.83 -7.80 16.94
C GLU A 109 9.22 -8.84 15.88
N GLU A 110 9.80 -8.42 14.75
CA GLU A 110 10.19 -9.28 13.61
C GLU A 110 9.02 -10.07 12.97
N ARG A 111 7.78 -9.63 13.18
CA ARG A 111 6.57 -10.28 12.62
C ARG A 111 6.27 -9.87 11.19
N VAL A 112 7.13 -9.04 10.59
CA VAL A 112 6.93 -8.48 9.24
C VAL A 112 8.17 -8.73 8.39
N THR A 113 7.99 -9.53 7.36
CA THR A 113 9.05 -9.91 6.42
C THR A 113 8.69 -9.46 5.00
N VAL A 114 9.73 -9.17 4.22
CA VAL A 114 9.60 -8.81 2.80
C VAL A 114 10.58 -9.68 2.03
N ALA A 115 10.07 -10.41 1.05
CA ALA A 115 10.85 -11.27 0.18
C ALA A 115 10.60 -10.94 -1.29
N ARG A 116 11.63 -11.15 -2.10
CA ARG A 116 11.50 -11.13 -3.56
C ARG A 116 10.95 -12.47 -4.02
N MET A 117 10.11 -12.43 -5.03
CA MET A 117 9.56 -13.62 -5.66
C MET A 117 9.84 -13.56 -7.14
N ASP A 118 10.32 -14.67 -7.69
CA ASP A 118 10.50 -14.79 -9.13
C ASP A 118 9.12 -14.80 -9.80
N THR A 119 8.91 -13.84 -10.67
CA THR A 119 7.65 -13.62 -11.38
C THR A 119 7.96 -13.46 -12.86
N GLN A 120 7.18 -14.11 -13.71
CA GLN A 120 7.21 -13.83 -15.15
C GLN A 120 6.53 -12.46 -15.36
N GLU A 121 7.34 -11.40 -15.41
CA GLU A 121 6.88 -10.06 -15.80
C GLU A 121 6.89 -9.86 -17.31
#